data_AF-A0A090MG38-F1
#
_entry.id   AF-A0A090MG38-F1
#
_cell.length_a   1.000
_cell.length_b   1.000
_cell.length_c   1.000
_cell.angle_alpha   90.00
_cell.angle_beta   90.00
_cell.angle_gamma   90.00
#
_symmetry.space_group_name_H-M   'P 1'
#
loop_
_entity.id
_entity.type
_entity.pdbx_description
1 polymer ?
#
loop_
_entity_poly.entity_id
_entity_poly.type
_entity_poly.pdbx_seq_one_letter_code
_entity_poly.pdbx_strand_id
1 'polypeptide(L)'
;MTHSAIKAVLLTAAIGIAATSAARADCESDLKQLEHAFTTPNLAAPAKTALDEAKTKAVAALKKDDDKTCHAAVAEGLGKAGIKMK
;
A
#
# COMPACT_ATOMS: atom_id res chain seq x y z
N MET A 1 -39.00 -38.93 17.58
CA MET A 1 -39.79 -37.68 17.55
C MET A 1 -38.83 -36.51 17.48
N THR A 2 -38.92 -35.77 16.38
CA THR A 2 -38.50 -34.37 16.13
C THR A 2 -37.07 -33.94 16.48
N HIS A 3 -36.26 -33.88 15.42
CA HIS A 3 -35.13 -32.96 15.28
C HIS A 3 -35.60 -31.52 15.56
N SER A 4 -35.08 -30.87 16.60
CA SER A 4 -35.38 -29.46 16.84
C SER A 4 -34.36 -28.59 16.11
N ALA A 5 -34.83 -28.07 14.99
CA ALA A 5 -34.16 -27.17 14.09
C ALA A 5 -33.73 -25.86 14.79
N ILE A 6 -32.53 -25.39 14.40
CA ILE A 6 -32.26 -24.03 13.90
C ILE A 6 -32.99 -22.92 14.67
N LYS A 7 -32.26 -22.17 15.52
CA LYS A 7 -32.53 -20.75 15.81
C LYS A 7 -31.44 -20.12 16.70
N ALA A 8 -30.43 -19.60 16.03
CA ALA A 8 -29.68 -18.39 16.43
C ALA A 8 -28.88 -18.00 15.18
N VAL A 9 -29.56 -17.46 14.16
CA VAL A 9 -29.57 -16.00 13.92
C VAL A 9 -28.16 -15.44 14.11
N LEU A 10 -27.36 -15.65 13.07
CA LEU A 10 -26.47 -14.67 12.46
C LEU A 10 -26.20 -13.47 13.37
N LEU A 11 -25.10 -13.54 14.13
CA LEU A 11 -24.35 -12.35 14.51
C LEU A 11 -23.83 -11.74 13.20
N THR A 12 -24.64 -10.88 12.60
CA THR A 12 -24.28 -10.10 11.42
C THR A 12 -23.12 -9.19 11.79
N ALA A 13 -21.94 -9.62 11.36
CA ALA A 13 -20.73 -8.85 11.08
C ALA A 13 -20.76 -7.39 11.58
N ALA A 14 -20.40 -7.20 12.85
CA ALA A 14 -19.66 -6.01 13.20
C ALA A 14 -18.31 -6.07 12.46
N ILE A 15 -17.78 -4.90 12.08
CA ILE A 15 -16.50 -4.69 11.38
C ILE A 15 -16.61 -4.73 9.84
N GLY A 16 -17.56 -3.98 9.29
CA GLY A 16 -17.37 -3.37 7.97
C GLY A 16 -16.76 -1.99 8.18
N ILE A 17 -15.65 -1.66 7.51
CA ILE A 17 -14.93 -0.37 7.56
C ILE A 17 -14.02 -0.18 8.79
N ALA A 18 -13.02 -1.05 8.95
CA ALA A 18 -11.81 -0.67 9.72
C ALA A 18 -10.52 -1.29 9.16
N ALA A 19 -10.62 -2.29 8.27
CA ALA A 19 -9.45 -2.98 7.73
C ALA A 19 -8.74 -2.24 6.59
N THR A 20 -9.33 -1.19 6.01
CA THR A 20 -8.69 -0.41 4.92
C THR A 20 -7.70 0.64 5.43
N SER A 21 -7.73 1.04 6.71
CA SER A 21 -6.87 2.14 7.19
C SER A 21 -5.43 1.73 7.46
N ALA A 22 -5.18 0.50 7.91
CA ALA A 22 -3.82 0.05 8.22
C ALA A 22 -2.98 -0.07 6.95
N ALA A 23 -3.54 -0.71 5.92
CA ALA A 23 -2.82 -0.95 4.69
C ALA A 23 -2.63 0.35 3.88
N ARG A 24 -3.60 1.29 3.90
CA ARG A 24 -3.44 2.65 3.38
C ARG A 24 -2.31 3.41 4.09
N ALA A 25 -2.19 3.24 5.41
CA ALA A 25 -1.14 3.88 6.19
C ALA A 25 0.25 3.32 5.86
N ASP A 26 0.36 2.02 5.55
CA ASP A 26 1.60 1.41 5.06
C ASP A 26 1.99 2.00 3.70
N CYS A 27 1.05 2.09 2.75
CA CYS A 27 1.28 2.71 1.46
C CYS A 27 1.63 4.22 1.56
N GLU A 28 0.99 4.97 2.46
CA GLU A 28 1.32 6.37 2.73
C GLU A 28 2.71 6.53 3.34
N SER A 29 3.12 5.62 4.22
CA SER A 29 4.47 5.59 4.79
C SER A 29 5.53 5.30 3.71
N ASP A 30 5.25 4.31 2.85
CA ASP A 30 6.10 3.98 1.70
C ASP A 30 6.22 5.16 0.74
N LEU A 31 5.12 5.84 0.43
CA LEU A 31 5.12 7.05 -0.38
C LEU A 31 5.97 8.17 0.23
N LYS A 32 5.90 8.38 1.55
CA LYS A 32 6.78 9.35 2.24
C LYS A 32 8.25 8.97 2.12
N GLN A 33 8.57 7.68 2.22
CA GLN A 33 9.93 7.18 2.03
C GLN A 33 10.42 7.42 0.60
N LEU A 34 9.54 7.22 -0.38
CA LEU A 34 9.79 7.54 -1.79
C LEU A 34 9.96 9.05 -2.03
N GLU A 35 9.18 9.90 -1.37
CA GLU A 35 9.36 11.36 -1.44
C GLU A 35 10.67 11.81 -0.80
N HIS A 36 11.05 11.20 0.32
CA HIS A 36 12.36 11.43 0.92
C HIS A 36 13.49 10.97 0.00
N ALA A 37 13.31 9.88 -0.76
CA ALA A 37 14.29 9.44 -1.75
C ALA A 37 14.57 10.51 -2.81
N PHE A 38 13.57 11.30 -3.24
CA PHE A 38 13.79 12.43 -4.15
C PHE A 38 14.67 13.54 -3.57
N THR A 39 14.74 13.67 -2.24
CA THR A 39 15.61 14.65 -1.57
C THR A 39 17.07 14.22 -1.50
N THR A 40 17.38 12.99 -1.88
CA THR A 40 18.76 12.48 -1.88
C THR A 40 19.62 13.32 -2.85
N PRO A 41 20.71 13.94 -2.37
CA PRO A 41 21.58 14.74 -3.23
C PRO A 41 22.24 13.85 -4.29
N ASN A 42 22.46 14.43 -5.48
CA ASN A 42 23.08 13.75 -6.62
C ASN A 42 22.31 12.52 -7.14
N LEU A 43 20.98 12.48 -6.96
CA LEU A 43 20.17 11.43 -7.57
C LEU A 43 20.33 11.44 -9.10
N ALA A 44 20.82 10.34 -9.65
CA ALA A 44 21.03 10.19 -11.08
C ALA A 44 19.70 10.36 -11.84
N ALA A 45 19.74 10.91 -13.06
CA ALA A 45 18.57 11.03 -13.92
C ALA A 45 17.72 9.74 -14.03
N PRO A 46 18.30 8.53 -14.26
CA PRO A 46 17.52 7.29 -14.28
C PRO A 46 16.89 6.94 -12.93
N ALA A 47 17.53 7.28 -11.81
CA ALA A 47 16.97 7.08 -10.49
C ALA A 47 15.76 8.00 -10.27
N LYS A 48 15.80 9.26 -10.74
CA LYS A 48 14.66 10.19 -10.66
C LYS A 48 13.47 9.67 -11.46
N THR A 49 13.72 9.18 -12.67
CA THR A 49 12.67 8.57 -13.50
C THR A 49 12.07 7.35 -12.82
N ALA A 50 12.88 6.47 -12.22
CA ALA A 50 12.38 5.30 -11.51
C ALA A 50 11.51 5.67 -10.29
N LEU A 51 11.91 6.69 -9.53
CA LEU A 51 11.11 7.20 -8.42
C LEU A 51 9.79 7.84 -8.90
N ASP A 52 9.80 8.55 -10.04
CA ASP A 52 8.60 9.21 -10.59
C ASP A 52 7.57 8.20 -11.12
N GLU A 53 8.05 7.16 -11.83
CA GLU A 53 7.22 6.03 -12.25
C GLU A 53 6.63 5.29 -11.05
N ALA A 54 7.43 5.07 -10.01
CA ALA A 54 6.99 4.43 -8.78
C ALA A 54 5.97 5.27 -8.02
N LYS A 55 6.16 6.60 -7.90
CA LYS A 55 5.18 7.52 -7.33
C LYS A 55 3.84 7.43 -8.08
N THR A 56 3.89 7.48 -9.41
CA THR A 56 2.69 7.40 -10.25
C THR A 56 1.93 6.09 -10.03
N LYS A 57 2.64 4.95 -10.03
CA LYS A 57 2.05 3.62 -9.79
C LYS A 57 1.50 3.47 -8.37
N ALA A 58 2.26 3.90 -7.37
CA ALA A 58 1.89 3.83 -5.96
C ALA A 58 0.66 4.70 -5.65
N VAL A 59 0.58 5.92 -6.19
CA VAL A 59 -0.62 6.78 -6.06
C VAL A 59 -1.83 6.18 -6.77
N ALA A 60 -1.65 5.56 -7.93
CA ALA A 60 -2.74 4.88 -8.64
C ALA A 60 -3.25 3.65 -7.87
N ALA A 61 -2.35 2.91 -7.21
CA ALA A 61 -2.68 1.76 -6.37
C ALA A 61 -3.33 2.19 -5.04
N LEU A 62 -2.79 3.24 -4.40
CA LEU A 62 -3.37 3.88 -3.22
C LEU A 62 -4.83 4.24 -3.49
N LYS A 63 -5.13 4.94 -4.59
CA LYS A 63 -6.51 5.32 -4.96
C LYS A 63 -7.48 4.14 -5.03
N LYS A 64 -6.99 2.91 -5.23
CA LYS A 64 -7.79 1.67 -5.33
C LYS A 64 -7.80 0.83 -4.05
N ASP A 65 -7.26 1.32 -2.94
CA ASP A 65 -7.03 0.54 -1.71
C ASP A 65 -6.16 -0.71 -1.97
N ASP A 66 -5.26 -0.66 -2.96
CA ASP A 66 -4.38 -1.77 -3.32
C ASP A 66 -2.97 -1.54 -2.77
N ASP A 67 -2.83 -1.80 -1.48
CA ASP A 67 -1.60 -1.50 -0.76
C ASP A 67 -0.46 -2.45 -1.11
N LYS A 68 -0.77 -3.68 -1.53
CA LYS A 68 0.23 -4.62 -2.03
C LYS A 68 0.89 -4.08 -3.30
N THR A 69 0.08 -3.57 -4.24
CA THR A 69 0.60 -2.97 -5.47
C THR A 69 1.31 -1.64 -5.16
N CYS A 70 0.82 -0.86 -4.20
CA CYS A 70 1.49 0.36 -3.77
C CYS A 70 2.89 0.09 -3.20
N HIS A 71 2.99 -0.80 -2.21
CA HIS A 71 4.25 -1.21 -1.59
C HIS A 71 5.23 -1.77 -2.62
N ALA A 72 4.77 -2.65 -3.51
CA ALA A 72 5.60 -3.20 -4.58
C ALA A 72 6.13 -2.10 -5.51
N ALA A 73 5.27 -1.16 -5.91
CA ALA A 73 5.68 -0.05 -6.78
C ALA A 73 6.75 0.84 -6.11
N VAL A 74 6.58 1.15 -4.82
CA VAL A 74 7.58 1.92 -4.06
C VAL A 74 8.89 1.15 -3.91
N ALA A 75 8.83 -0.13 -3.52
CA ALA A 75 10.01 -0.99 -3.36
C ALA A 75 10.81 -1.12 -4.66
N GLU A 76 10.12 -1.31 -5.80
CA GLU A 76 10.75 -1.35 -7.11
C GLU A 76 11.39 -0.02 -7.48
N GLY A 77 10.71 1.11 -7.22
CA GLY A 77 11.24 2.45 -7.49
C GLY A 77 12.49 2.78 -6.69
N LEU A 78 12.44 2.52 -5.38
CA LEU A 78 13.56 2.69 -4.46
C LEU A 78 14.73 1.77 -4.84
N GLY A 79 14.45 0.49 -5.14
CA GLY A 79 15.46 -0.47 -5.58
C GLY A 79 16.18 -0.04 -6.86
N LYS A 80 15.43 0.45 -7.86
CA LYS A 80 16.01 1.01 -9.10
C LYS A 80 16.78 2.31 -8.87
N ALA A 81 16.41 3.08 -7.86
CA ALA A 81 17.14 4.27 -7.42
C ALA A 81 18.37 3.94 -6.55
N GLY A 82 18.63 2.66 -6.25
CA GLY A 82 19.71 2.23 -5.38
C GLY A 82 19.46 2.53 -3.89
N ILE A 83 18.22 2.80 -3.52
CA ILE A 83 17.80 3.14 -2.16
C ILE A 83 17.13 1.92 -1.54
N LYS A 84 17.62 1.48 -0.38
CA LYS A 84 17.08 0.31 0.29
C LYS A 84 15.86 0.72 1.10
N MET A 85 14.73 0.04 0.86
CA MET A 85 13.52 0.24 1.61
C MET A 85 13.72 -0.21 3.06
N LYS A 86 13.23 0.58 4.01
CA LYS A 86 13.43 0.40 5.46
C LYS A 86 12.23 -0.23 6.12
#